data_AF-A0AA47MWJ8-F1
#
_entry.id   AF-A0AA47MWJ8-F1
#
_cell.length_a   1.000
_cell.length_b   1.000
_cell.length_c   1.000
_cell.angle_alpha   90.00
_cell.angle_beta   90.00
_cell.angle_gamma   90.00
#
_symmetry.space_group_name_H-M   'P 1'
#
loop_
_entity.id
_entity.type
_entity.pdbx_description
1 polymer ?
#
loop_
_entity_poly.entity_id
_entity_poly.type
_entity_poly.pdbx_seq_one_letter_code
_entity_poly.pdbx_strand_id
1 'polypeptide(L)'
;MFICCALCFKLVESILINKPCGEPTINEYNRTKSLMDETRRKMVNILAADMTEKNGTSPPRQLKAKYVRGIVTLFPYLSDPFSKNGYMIPILLSNKDIKVLEGWLSYFIWSKRKPRLKMAKLQMTGDEVGLDVPNVRLYQLASHLRVISEWFKGVPASVWFDIESSQSKCPLWNLLFVKDYKSVRDHCTNPITLIAVKAWRSTRTMEGRHSLTSPLTPIIGGPDFIPGCQDRGFRL
;
A
#
# COMPACT_ATOMS: atom_id res chain seq x y z
N MET A 1 -9.43 -13.49 -20.99
CA MET A 1 -8.46 -12.60 -20.31
C MET A 1 -7.22 -12.25 -21.16
N PHE A 2 -6.77 -13.13 -22.07
CA PHE A 2 -5.56 -12.95 -22.89
C PHE A 2 -5.61 -11.83 -23.96
N ILE A 3 -6.77 -11.61 -24.60
CA ILE A 3 -6.93 -10.62 -25.71
C ILE A 3 -6.70 -9.18 -25.24
N CYS A 4 -7.09 -8.84 -24.01
CA CYS A 4 -6.95 -7.48 -23.47
C CYS A 4 -5.48 -7.13 -23.13
N CYS A 5 -4.65 -8.11 -22.77
CA CYS A 5 -3.24 -7.88 -22.44
C CYS A 5 -2.39 -7.57 -23.68
N ALA A 6 -2.61 -8.30 -24.78
CA ALA A 6 -1.90 -8.07 -26.05
C ALA A 6 -2.14 -6.66 -26.61
N LEU A 7 -3.37 -6.13 -26.45
CA LEU A 7 -3.72 -4.79 -26.90
C LEU A 7 -3.06 -3.69 -26.07
N CYS A 8 -2.90 -3.91 -24.76
CA CYS A 8 -2.22 -2.96 -23.87
C CYS A 8 -0.70 -2.94 -24.11
N PHE A 9 -0.12 -4.12 -24.38
CA PHE A 9 1.29 -4.26 -24.75
C PHE A 9 1.59 -3.48 -26.04
N LYS A 10 0.88 -3.78 -27.14
CA LYS A 10 1.12 -3.13 -28.43
C LYS A 10 0.92 -1.63 -28.39
N LEU A 11 -0.01 -1.14 -27.57
CA LEU A 11 -0.19 0.29 -27.36
C LEU A 11 1.09 0.94 -26.83
N VAL A 12 1.62 0.46 -25.70
CA VAL A 12 2.80 1.07 -25.05
C VAL A 12 4.07 0.87 -25.88
N GLU A 13 4.24 -0.30 -26.48
CA GLU A 13 5.35 -0.59 -27.39
C GLU A 13 5.38 0.37 -28.58
N SER A 14 4.24 0.57 -29.26
CA SER A 14 4.16 1.49 -30.40
C SER A 14 4.45 2.94 -30.01
N ILE A 15 4.04 3.39 -28.82
CA ILE A 15 4.32 4.76 -28.36
C ILE A 15 5.81 4.96 -28.11
N LEU A 16 6.48 3.97 -27.52
CA LEU A 16 7.91 4.05 -27.23
C LEU A 16 8.76 3.98 -28.50
N ILE A 17 8.40 3.14 -29.48
CA ILE A 17 9.13 3.07 -30.75
C ILE A 17 8.98 4.36 -31.57
N ASN A 18 7.80 4.97 -31.57
CA ASN A 18 7.54 6.17 -32.37
C ASN A 18 8.15 7.47 -31.81
N LYS A 19 8.73 7.46 -30.60
CA LYS A 19 9.28 8.65 -29.96
C LYS A 19 10.80 8.47 -29.75
N PRO A 20 11.61 9.52 -30.00
CA PRO A 20 13.07 9.41 -30.10
C PRO A 20 13.79 8.93 -28.83
N CYS A 21 13.14 8.95 -27.66
CA CYS A 21 13.72 8.47 -26.40
C CYS A 21 13.16 7.10 -25.94
N GLY A 22 12.23 6.48 -26.66
CA GLY A 22 11.65 5.20 -26.24
C GLY A 22 12.44 3.98 -26.72
N GLU A 23 13.07 4.03 -27.89
CA GLU A 23 13.93 2.94 -28.38
C GLU A 23 15.18 2.69 -27.50
N PRO A 24 15.91 3.74 -27.03
CA PRO A 24 16.95 3.56 -26.02
C PRO A 24 16.45 2.91 -24.72
N THR A 25 15.21 3.21 -24.31
CA THR A 25 14.60 2.62 -23.10
C THR A 25 14.40 1.11 -23.27
N ILE A 26 13.86 0.69 -24.41
CA ILE A 26 13.64 -0.73 -24.71
C ILE A 26 14.99 -1.48 -24.80
N ASN A 27 15.99 -0.87 -25.43
CA ASN A 27 17.32 -1.45 -25.56
C ASN A 27 18.04 -1.60 -24.20
N GLU A 28 17.95 -0.59 -23.33
CA GLU A 28 18.50 -0.65 -21.97
C GLU A 28 17.86 -1.78 -21.17
N TYR A 29 16.53 -1.90 -21.23
CA TYR A 29 15.81 -2.96 -20.54
C TYR A 29 16.12 -4.35 -21.09
N ASN A 30 16.22 -4.50 -22.42
CA ASN A 30 16.56 -5.78 -23.03
C ASN A 30 17.94 -6.29 -22.58
N ARG A 31 18.90 -5.37 -22.44
CA ARG A 31 20.27 -5.67 -22.00
C ARG A 31 20.37 -5.97 -20.51
N THR A 32 19.71 -5.18 -19.65
CA THR A 32 19.95 -5.21 -18.19
C THR A 32 18.82 -5.84 -17.38
N LYS A 33 17.66 -6.09 -18.00
CA LYS A 33 16.38 -6.40 -17.34
C LYS A 33 15.98 -5.38 -16.26
N SER A 34 16.54 -4.17 -16.35
CA SER A 34 16.29 -3.06 -15.43
C SER A 34 16.22 -1.74 -16.22
N LEU A 35 15.85 -0.66 -15.54
CA LEU A 35 15.91 0.69 -16.07
C LEU A 35 16.47 1.61 -14.99
N MET A 36 17.49 2.39 -15.37
CA MET A 36 18.01 3.49 -14.57
C MET A 36 16.90 4.53 -14.32
N ASP A 37 17.01 5.23 -13.19
CA ASP A 37 16.01 6.21 -12.78
C ASP A 37 15.77 7.31 -13.83
N GLU A 38 16.82 7.77 -14.51
CA GLU A 38 16.71 8.76 -15.58
C GLU A 38 15.91 8.23 -16.78
N THR A 39 16.24 7.04 -17.27
CA THR A 39 15.55 6.38 -18.40
C THR A 39 14.10 6.07 -18.03
N ARG A 40 13.85 5.62 -16.80
CA ARG A 40 12.51 5.37 -16.28
C ARG A 40 11.66 6.64 -16.27
N ARG A 41 12.21 7.77 -15.83
CA ARG A 41 11.53 9.08 -15.89
C ARG A 41 11.23 9.50 -17.32
N LYS A 42 12.17 9.34 -18.26
CA LYS A 42 11.97 9.64 -19.70
C LYS A 42 10.83 8.80 -20.28
N MET A 43 10.81 7.51 -20.01
CA MET A 43 9.75 6.60 -20.42
C MET A 43 8.38 7.03 -19.88
N VAL A 44 8.28 7.30 -18.58
CA VAL A 44 7.02 7.74 -17.95
C VAL A 44 6.54 9.06 -18.53
N ASN A 45 7.45 10.01 -18.78
CA ASN A 45 7.11 11.30 -19.37
C ASN A 45 6.59 11.16 -20.81
N ILE A 46 7.19 10.30 -21.63
CA ILE A 46 6.70 10.00 -22.98
C ILE A 46 5.26 9.47 -22.93
N LEU A 47 4.99 8.50 -22.05
CA LEU A 47 3.68 7.87 -21.93
C LEU A 47 2.63 8.82 -21.34
N ALA A 48 3.01 9.65 -20.37
CA ALA A 48 2.14 10.68 -19.81
C ALA A 48 1.79 11.74 -20.86
N ALA A 49 2.78 12.21 -21.63
CA ALA A 49 2.58 13.16 -22.70
C ALA A 49 1.60 12.62 -23.76
N ASP A 50 1.82 11.40 -24.28
CA ASP A 50 0.90 10.76 -25.23
C ASP A 50 -0.53 10.62 -24.66
N MET A 51 -0.64 10.21 -23.39
CA MET A 51 -1.93 10.08 -22.72
C MET A 51 -2.66 11.44 -22.64
N THR A 52 -1.94 12.53 -22.33
CA THR A 52 -2.51 13.87 -22.22
C THR A 52 -2.77 14.54 -23.57
N GLU A 53 -1.93 14.29 -24.59
CA GLU A 53 -2.12 14.78 -25.96
C GLU A 53 -3.42 14.23 -26.56
N LYS A 54 -3.71 12.95 -26.34
CA LYS A 54 -4.88 12.27 -26.93
C LYS A 54 -6.17 12.45 -26.13
N ASN A 55 -6.10 12.71 -24.82
CA ASN A 55 -7.26 12.65 -23.93
C ASN A 55 -7.41 13.87 -23.01
N GLY A 56 -6.62 14.91 -23.24
CA GLY A 56 -6.59 16.11 -22.39
C GLY A 56 -5.88 15.90 -21.05
N THR A 57 -5.91 16.93 -20.21
CA THR A 57 -5.12 17.00 -18.97
C THR A 57 -5.59 16.07 -17.86
N SER A 58 -6.79 15.48 -17.95
CA SER A 58 -7.32 14.55 -16.95
C SER A 58 -7.89 13.27 -17.57
N PRO A 59 -7.03 12.32 -17.95
CA PRO A 59 -7.46 11.06 -18.56
C PRO A 59 -8.33 10.20 -17.62
N PRO A 60 -9.35 9.49 -18.12
CA PRO A 60 -10.20 8.60 -17.32
C PRO A 60 -9.41 7.46 -16.63
N ARG A 61 -9.88 7.02 -15.46
CA ARG A 61 -9.24 5.95 -14.66
C ARG A 61 -9.00 4.66 -15.46
N GLN A 62 -9.96 4.25 -16.28
CA GLN A 62 -9.85 3.04 -17.11
C GLN A 62 -8.71 3.16 -18.12
N LEU A 63 -8.49 4.34 -18.69
CA LEU A 63 -7.41 4.60 -19.62
C LEU A 63 -6.06 4.59 -18.93
N LYS A 64 -5.94 5.25 -17.77
CA LYS A 64 -4.73 5.20 -16.92
C LYS A 64 -4.35 3.75 -16.59
N ALA A 65 -5.33 2.94 -16.21
CA ALA A 65 -5.13 1.52 -15.94
C ALA A 65 -4.66 0.73 -17.18
N LYS A 66 -5.18 1.07 -18.38
CA LYS A 66 -4.75 0.46 -19.64
C LYS A 66 -3.27 0.69 -19.93
N TYR A 67 -2.78 1.93 -19.73
CA TYR A 67 -1.36 2.27 -19.91
C TYR A 67 -0.48 1.58 -18.86
N VAL A 68 -0.86 1.65 -17.58
CA VAL A 68 -0.12 0.97 -16.50
C VAL A 68 0.01 -0.53 -16.76
N ARG A 69 -1.08 -1.17 -17.21
CA ARG A 69 -1.06 -2.59 -17.57
C ARG A 69 -0.16 -2.87 -18.77
N GLY A 70 -0.12 -1.98 -19.76
CA GLY A 70 0.80 -2.06 -20.89
C GLY A 70 2.26 -2.00 -20.46
N ILE A 71 2.61 -1.06 -19.55
CA ILE A 71 3.95 -0.93 -18.97
C ILE A 71 4.35 -2.20 -18.22
N VAL A 72 3.49 -2.70 -17.32
CA VAL A 72 3.75 -3.95 -16.56
C VAL A 72 3.95 -5.14 -17.48
N THR A 73 3.21 -5.19 -18.60
CA THR A 73 3.34 -6.28 -19.59
C THR A 73 4.63 -6.16 -20.40
N LEU A 74 5.05 -4.94 -20.77
CA LEU A 74 6.28 -4.70 -21.53
C LEU A 74 7.54 -4.85 -20.67
N PHE A 75 7.47 -4.47 -19.39
CA PHE A 75 8.56 -4.50 -18.44
C PHE A 75 8.29 -5.41 -17.23
N PRO A 76 8.09 -6.73 -17.42
CA PRO A 76 7.70 -7.63 -16.33
C PRO A 76 8.70 -7.69 -15.17
N TYR A 77 10.01 -7.52 -15.42
CA TYR A 77 11.03 -7.52 -14.36
C TYR A 77 11.05 -6.20 -13.55
N LEU A 78 10.41 -5.14 -14.04
CA LEU A 78 10.20 -3.91 -13.28
C LEU A 78 8.88 -3.92 -12.52
N SER A 79 7.97 -4.82 -12.87
CA SER A 79 6.77 -5.04 -12.11
C SER A 79 7.15 -5.56 -10.73
N ASP A 80 6.48 -5.07 -9.70
CA ASP A 80 6.53 -5.69 -8.39
C ASP A 80 6.00 -7.12 -8.52
N PRO A 81 6.84 -8.17 -8.37
CA PRO A 81 6.42 -9.56 -8.59
C PRO A 81 5.43 -10.03 -7.52
N PHE A 82 5.28 -9.27 -6.43
CA PHE A 82 4.43 -9.62 -5.32
C PHE A 82 3.12 -8.81 -5.31
N SER A 83 3.01 -7.75 -6.11
CA SER A 83 1.85 -6.86 -6.11
C SER A 83 1.10 -6.81 -7.43
N LYS A 84 -0.13 -7.32 -7.40
CA LYS A 84 -1.04 -7.22 -8.55
C LYS A 84 -1.38 -5.76 -8.93
N ASN A 85 -1.23 -4.80 -8.01
CA ASN A 85 -1.61 -3.38 -8.19
C ASN A 85 -0.56 -2.37 -7.67
N GLY A 86 0.66 -2.80 -7.30
CA GLY A 86 1.69 -1.99 -6.62
C GLY A 86 1.45 -1.90 -5.10
N TYR A 87 2.44 -2.29 -4.28
CA TYR A 87 2.36 -2.04 -2.83
C TYR A 87 2.83 -0.63 -2.51
N MET A 88 2.07 0.06 -1.65
CA MET A 88 2.69 1.02 -0.76
C MET A 88 3.59 0.23 0.18
N ILE A 89 4.89 0.52 0.17
CA ILE A 89 5.81 -0.06 1.16
C ILE A 89 5.18 0.23 2.53
N PRO A 90 4.98 -0.80 3.38
CA PRO A 90 4.36 -0.64 4.70
C PRO A 90 5.37 0.02 5.63
N ILE A 91 5.61 1.31 5.40
CA ILE A 91 6.38 2.18 6.26
C ILE A 91 5.38 2.93 7.12
N LEU A 92 5.54 2.85 8.43
CA LEU A 92 4.83 3.71 9.36
C LEU A 92 5.59 5.04 9.46
N LEU A 93 5.07 6.04 8.78
CA LEU A 93 5.58 7.42 8.81
C LEU A 93 5.49 7.97 10.22
N SER A 94 6.52 8.72 10.63
CA SER A 94 6.48 9.43 11.89
C SER A 94 5.53 10.62 11.81
N ASN A 95 5.07 11.11 12.96
CA ASN A 95 4.26 12.33 13.01
C ASN A 95 5.00 13.55 12.43
N LYS A 96 6.35 13.55 12.43
CA LYS A 96 7.16 14.60 11.81
C LYS A 96 7.04 14.53 10.29
N ASP A 97 7.18 13.35 9.71
CA ASP A 97 7.09 13.14 8.25
C ASP A 97 5.69 13.44 7.73
N ILE A 98 4.65 13.04 8.48
CA ILE A 98 3.26 13.36 8.15
C ILE A 98 3.05 14.88 8.12
N LYS A 99 3.58 15.62 9.11
CA LYS A 99 3.50 17.09 9.11
C LYS A 99 4.22 17.73 7.93
N VAL A 100 5.36 17.17 7.52
CA VAL A 100 6.08 17.63 6.31
C VAL A 100 5.21 17.42 5.06
N LEU A 101 4.62 16.24 4.91
CA LEU A 101 3.72 15.91 3.79
C LEU A 101 2.47 16.80 3.77
N GLU A 102 1.82 16.99 4.92
CA GLU A 102 0.69 17.92 5.05
C GLU A 102 1.11 19.37 4.74
N GLY A 103 2.34 19.75 5.10
CA GLY A 103 2.93 21.03 4.72
C GLY A 103 3.05 21.18 3.20
N TRP A 104 3.56 20.16 2.50
CA TRP A 104 3.65 20.16 1.03
C TRP A 104 2.26 20.18 0.36
N LEU A 105 1.30 19.42 0.88
CA LEU A 105 -0.09 19.45 0.39
C LEU A 105 -0.70 20.84 0.57
N SER A 106 -0.52 21.45 1.74
CA SER A 106 -0.98 22.82 2.01
C SER A 106 -0.32 23.81 1.05
N TYR A 107 0.99 23.72 0.87
CA TYR A 107 1.74 24.57 -0.06
C TYR A 107 1.25 24.44 -1.51
N PHE A 108 0.92 23.22 -1.94
CA PHE A 108 0.34 22.94 -3.25
C PHE A 108 -1.08 23.53 -3.39
N ILE A 109 -1.99 23.22 -2.46
CA ILE A 109 -3.39 23.69 -2.47
C ILE A 109 -3.45 25.22 -2.50
N TRP A 110 -2.62 25.89 -1.70
CA TRP A 110 -2.62 27.35 -1.61
C TRP A 110 -1.69 28.03 -2.60
N SER A 111 -1.07 27.30 -3.54
CA SER A 111 -0.18 27.86 -4.55
C SER A 111 0.91 28.77 -3.95
N LYS A 112 1.61 28.27 -2.92
CA LYS A 112 2.65 28.99 -2.14
C LYS A 112 2.14 30.19 -1.31
N ARG A 113 0.82 30.38 -1.19
CA ARG A 113 0.21 31.45 -0.38
C ARG A 113 -0.10 30.98 1.05
N LYS A 114 -0.41 31.92 1.93
CA LYS A 114 -0.80 31.63 3.31
C LYS A 114 -2.09 30.77 3.33
N PRO A 115 -2.11 29.64 4.08
CA PRO A 115 -3.29 28.81 4.20
C PRO A 115 -4.48 29.58 4.79
N ARG A 116 -5.65 29.48 4.15
CA ARG A 116 -6.89 30.13 4.65
C ARG A 116 -7.69 29.24 5.59
N LEU A 117 -7.51 27.92 5.49
CA LEU A 117 -8.19 26.92 6.31
C LEU A 117 -7.16 25.98 6.94
N LYS A 118 -7.50 25.46 8.12
CA LYS A 118 -6.70 24.45 8.81
C LYS A 118 -6.78 23.11 8.06
N MET A 119 -5.67 22.36 8.04
CA MET A 119 -5.61 21.04 7.39
C MET A 119 -6.72 20.09 7.85
N ALA A 120 -6.99 20.04 9.17
CA ALA A 120 -8.06 19.21 9.71
C ALA A 120 -9.44 19.52 9.11
N LYS A 121 -9.74 20.80 8.81
CA LYS A 121 -11.00 21.19 8.17
C LYS A 121 -11.03 20.83 6.69
N LEU A 122 -9.89 20.94 6.00
CA LEU A 122 -9.75 20.53 4.60
C LEU A 122 -9.94 19.01 4.43
N GLN A 123 -9.50 18.23 5.42
CA GLN A 123 -9.60 16.77 5.44
C GLN A 123 -11.00 16.25 5.81
N MET A 124 -11.94 17.12 6.20
CA MET A 124 -13.33 16.72 6.42
C MET A 124 -14.01 16.42 5.08
N THR A 125 -15.07 15.63 5.12
CA THR A 125 -15.88 15.31 3.94
C THR A 125 -16.57 16.56 3.38
N GLY A 126 -16.90 16.55 2.09
CA GLY A 126 -17.57 17.67 1.44
C GLY A 126 -18.90 18.06 2.12
N ASP A 127 -19.61 17.06 2.66
CA ASP A 127 -20.87 17.25 3.39
C ASP A 127 -20.71 18.10 4.66
N GLU A 128 -19.52 18.03 5.29
CA GLU A 128 -19.20 18.79 6.50
C GLU A 128 -18.43 20.09 6.20
N VAL A 129 -18.65 20.70 5.03
CA VAL A 129 -17.97 21.94 4.57
C VAL A 129 -16.44 21.74 4.47
N GLY A 130 -16.00 20.49 4.24
CA GLY A 130 -14.61 20.14 3.97
C GLY A 130 -14.28 20.16 2.48
N LEU A 131 -13.03 19.85 2.14
CA LEU A 131 -12.56 19.74 0.76
C LEU A 131 -12.18 18.28 0.40
N ASP A 132 -12.47 17.34 1.30
CA ASP A 132 -12.13 15.91 1.17
C ASP A 132 -10.65 15.68 0.85
N VAL A 133 -9.78 16.54 1.43
CA VAL A 133 -8.33 16.42 1.25
C VAL A 133 -7.86 15.14 1.93
N PRO A 134 -7.02 14.32 1.26
CA PRO A 134 -6.54 13.08 1.84
C PRO A 134 -5.87 13.25 3.20
N ASN A 135 -6.34 12.51 4.21
CA ASN A 135 -5.64 12.38 5.47
C ASN A 135 -4.59 11.26 5.37
N VAL A 136 -3.32 11.65 5.29
CA VAL A 136 -2.18 10.74 5.10
C VAL A 136 -2.15 9.62 6.15
N ARG A 137 -2.47 9.96 7.42
CA ARG A 137 -2.49 8.98 8.51
C ARG A 137 -3.59 7.95 8.32
N LEU A 138 -4.81 8.38 7.97
CA LEU A 138 -5.93 7.46 7.73
C LEU A 138 -5.66 6.57 6.52
N TYR A 139 -5.13 7.10 5.42
CA TYR A 139 -4.75 6.30 4.25
C TYR A 139 -3.71 5.24 4.59
N GLN A 140 -2.68 5.61 5.36
CA GLN A 140 -1.67 4.68 5.83
C GLN A 140 -2.28 3.60 6.73
N LEU A 141 -3.13 3.95 7.68
CA LEU A 141 -3.76 2.95 8.55
C LEU A 141 -4.68 2.03 7.74
N ALA A 142 -5.48 2.57 6.82
CA ALA A 142 -6.35 1.79 5.94
C ALA A 142 -5.56 0.79 5.09
N SER A 143 -4.39 1.17 4.57
CA SER A 143 -3.55 0.25 3.79
C SER A 143 -3.04 -0.93 4.61
N HIS A 144 -2.67 -0.71 5.88
CA HIS A 144 -2.26 -1.78 6.79
C HIS A 144 -3.46 -2.63 7.25
N LEU A 145 -4.61 -2.01 7.52
CA LEU A 145 -5.85 -2.72 7.87
C LEU A 145 -6.31 -3.65 6.76
N ARG A 146 -6.09 -3.28 5.49
CA ARG A 146 -6.34 -4.18 4.36
C ARG A 146 -5.52 -5.47 4.46
N VAL A 147 -4.22 -5.36 4.77
CA VAL A 147 -3.33 -6.51 4.97
C VAL A 147 -3.79 -7.34 6.17
N ILE A 148 -4.08 -6.68 7.29
CA ILE A 148 -4.61 -7.34 8.50
C ILE A 148 -5.92 -8.09 8.20
N SER A 149 -6.78 -7.56 7.34
CA SER A 149 -8.01 -8.24 6.94
C SER A 149 -7.76 -9.56 6.20
N GLU A 150 -6.61 -9.70 5.52
CA GLU A 150 -6.19 -10.96 4.89
C GLU A 150 -5.79 -11.98 5.96
N TRP A 151 -5.19 -11.54 7.07
CA TRP A 151 -4.83 -12.44 8.18
C TRP A 151 -6.05 -13.20 8.69
N PHE A 152 -7.18 -12.53 8.92
CA PHE A 152 -8.43 -13.15 9.39
C PHE A 152 -9.07 -14.11 8.40
N LYS A 153 -8.86 -13.90 7.09
CA LYS A 153 -9.48 -14.74 6.06
C LYS A 153 -8.75 -16.09 5.92
N GLY A 154 -7.48 -16.16 6.33
CA GLY A 154 -6.66 -17.37 6.19
C GLY A 154 -6.49 -17.82 4.73
N VAL A 155 -6.81 -16.95 3.76
CA VAL A 155 -6.69 -17.27 2.34
C VAL A 155 -5.30 -16.80 1.89
N PRO A 156 -4.43 -17.67 1.35
CA PRO A 156 -3.10 -17.34 0.85
C PRO A 156 -3.14 -16.54 -0.46
N ALA A 157 -4.11 -15.64 -0.62
CA ALA A 157 -4.25 -14.82 -1.82
C ALA A 157 -3.04 -13.89 -2.05
N SER A 158 -2.25 -13.64 -1.01
CA SER A 158 -1.00 -12.90 -1.09
C SER A 158 0.19 -13.77 -0.68
N VAL A 159 1.26 -13.77 -1.49
CA VAL A 159 2.56 -14.42 -1.21
C VAL A 159 3.13 -13.97 0.14
N TRP A 160 2.78 -12.75 0.58
CA TRP A 160 3.21 -12.20 1.86
C TRP A 160 2.62 -12.93 3.05
N PHE A 161 1.39 -13.41 2.99
CA PHE A 161 0.78 -14.13 4.11
C PHE A 161 1.62 -15.36 4.51
N ASP A 162 2.09 -16.13 3.52
CA ASP A 162 2.91 -17.33 3.77
C ASP A 162 4.29 -16.96 4.35
N ILE A 163 4.89 -15.87 3.83
CA ILE A 163 6.19 -15.35 4.32
C ILE A 163 6.07 -14.83 5.75
N GLU A 164 5.01 -14.10 6.07
CA GLU A 164 4.74 -13.57 7.40
C GLU A 164 4.42 -14.71 8.38
N SER A 165 3.57 -15.64 7.96
CA SER A 165 3.15 -16.78 8.79
C SER A 165 4.30 -17.72 9.10
N SER A 166 5.20 -17.98 8.14
CA SER A 166 6.39 -18.82 8.38
C SER A 166 7.39 -18.19 9.35
N GLN A 167 7.33 -16.87 9.55
CA GLN A 167 8.16 -16.11 10.49
C GLN A 167 7.44 -15.79 11.81
N SER A 168 6.27 -16.40 12.05
CA SER A 168 5.55 -16.27 13.30
C SER A 168 5.39 -17.62 14.02
N LYS A 169 5.50 -17.60 15.34
CA LYS A 169 5.30 -18.78 16.20
C LYS A 169 3.82 -19.12 16.41
N CYS A 170 2.90 -18.23 16.05
CA CYS A 170 1.46 -18.40 16.19
C CYS A 170 0.73 -17.83 14.97
N PRO A 171 -0.58 -18.10 14.79
CA PRO A 171 -1.35 -17.44 13.74
C PRO A 171 -1.22 -15.92 13.78
N LEU A 172 -1.07 -15.28 12.62
CA LEU A 172 -0.78 -13.83 12.53
C LEU A 172 -1.86 -12.98 13.22
N TRP A 173 -3.13 -13.37 13.14
CA TRP A 173 -4.20 -12.65 13.82
C TRP A 173 -4.05 -12.64 15.35
N ASN A 174 -3.39 -13.64 15.96
CA ASN A 174 -3.19 -13.69 17.42
C ASN A 174 -2.28 -12.54 17.88
N LEU A 175 -1.34 -12.11 17.03
CA LEU A 175 -0.42 -11.00 17.31
C LEU A 175 -1.15 -9.67 17.56
N LEU A 176 -2.35 -9.50 16.99
CA LEU A 176 -3.17 -8.30 17.11
C LEU A 176 -3.76 -8.12 18.52
N PHE A 177 -3.85 -9.20 19.29
CA PHE A 177 -4.53 -9.26 20.58
C PHE A 177 -3.58 -9.43 21.76
N VAL A 178 -2.27 -9.50 21.50
CA VAL A 178 -1.24 -9.44 22.54
C VAL A 178 -1.36 -8.11 23.29
N LYS A 179 -1.31 -8.15 24.61
CA LYS A 179 -1.43 -6.99 25.51
C LYS A 179 -0.24 -6.06 25.36
N ASP A 180 0.98 -6.55 25.59
CA ASP A 180 2.19 -5.75 25.43
C ASP A 180 2.70 -5.81 23.99
N TYR A 181 3.23 -4.69 23.47
CA TYR A 181 3.80 -4.66 22.12
C TYR A 181 5.20 -5.28 22.12
N LYS A 182 5.94 -5.17 23.24
CA LYS A 182 7.29 -5.73 23.30
C LYS A 182 7.26 -7.25 23.19
N SER A 183 6.31 -7.91 23.83
CA SER A 183 6.14 -9.36 23.74
C SER A 183 5.72 -9.87 22.35
N VAL A 184 5.22 -9.00 21.46
CA VAL A 184 4.96 -9.39 20.06
C VAL A 184 6.26 -9.79 19.35
N ARG A 185 7.39 -9.16 19.70
CA ARG A 185 8.71 -9.49 19.14
C ARG A 185 9.14 -10.92 19.45
N ASP A 186 8.69 -11.47 20.58
CA ASP A 186 9.00 -12.84 20.98
C ASP A 186 8.27 -13.87 20.09
N HIS A 187 7.18 -13.44 19.43
CA HIS A 187 6.33 -14.28 18.60
C HIS A 187 6.55 -14.08 17.10
N CYS A 188 7.04 -12.90 16.68
CA CYS A 188 7.35 -12.59 15.30
C CYS A 188 8.45 -11.53 15.19
N THR A 189 9.46 -11.80 14.37
CA THR A 189 10.58 -10.87 14.11
C THR A 189 10.42 -10.09 12.81
N ASN A 190 9.43 -10.44 11.97
CA ASN A 190 9.24 -9.80 10.67
C ASN A 190 8.84 -8.32 10.84
N PRO A 191 9.66 -7.37 10.34
CA PRO A 191 9.40 -5.95 10.52
C PRO A 191 8.07 -5.48 9.90
N ILE A 192 7.63 -6.11 8.81
CA ILE A 192 6.37 -5.79 8.12
C ILE A 192 5.17 -6.12 9.02
N THR A 193 5.16 -7.33 9.56
CA THR A 193 4.13 -7.82 10.49
C THR A 193 4.09 -6.97 11.75
N LEU A 194 5.25 -6.60 12.29
CA LEU A 194 5.37 -5.73 13.46
C LEU A 194 4.82 -4.32 13.20
N ILE A 195 5.08 -3.77 12.00
CA ILE A 195 4.50 -2.50 11.57
C ILE A 195 2.98 -2.60 11.43
N ALA A 196 2.45 -3.68 10.86
CA ALA A 196 1.01 -3.92 10.76
C ALA A 196 0.36 -3.98 12.15
N VAL A 197 0.93 -4.72 13.11
CA VAL A 197 0.45 -4.77 14.50
C VAL A 197 0.49 -3.37 15.14
N LYS A 198 1.53 -2.57 14.89
CA LYS A 198 1.61 -1.19 15.38
C LYS A 198 0.54 -0.29 14.76
N ALA A 199 0.23 -0.47 13.48
CA ALA A 199 -0.87 0.22 12.81
C ALA A 199 -2.23 -0.16 13.43
N TRP A 200 -2.48 -1.45 13.67
CA TRP A 200 -3.68 -1.94 14.38
C TRP A 200 -3.85 -1.33 15.77
N ARG A 201 -2.79 -1.25 16.57
CA ARG A 201 -2.88 -0.59 17.88
C ARG A 201 -3.18 0.89 17.74
N SER A 202 -2.58 1.56 16.75
CA SER A 202 -2.83 2.97 16.48
C SER A 202 -4.29 3.23 16.09
N THR A 203 -4.90 2.38 15.26
CA THR A 203 -6.32 2.52 14.90
C THR A 203 -7.22 2.33 16.11
N ARG A 204 -6.94 1.34 16.97
CA ARG A 204 -7.69 1.13 18.21
C ARG A 204 -7.61 2.33 19.15
N THR A 205 -6.45 2.97 19.26
CA THR A 205 -6.31 4.20 20.04
C THR A 205 -7.12 5.35 19.42
N MET A 206 -7.09 5.50 18.10
CA MET A 206 -7.87 6.54 17.39
C MET A 206 -9.39 6.37 17.57
N GLU A 207 -9.88 5.12 17.63
CA GLU A 207 -11.29 4.85 17.90
C GLU A 207 -11.66 4.86 19.40
N GLY A 208 -10.72 5.17 20.30
CA GLY A 208 -10.96 5.14 21.75
C GLY A 208 -11.13 3.73 22.33
N ARG A 209 -10.79 2.67 21.58
CA ARG A 209 -10.97 1.26 21.96
C ARG A 209 -9.71 0.60 22.52
N HIS A 210 -8.72 1.38 22.96
CA HIS A 210 -7.42 0.88 23.39
C HIS A 210 -7.49 0.09 24.72
N SER A 211 -8.44 0.40 25.59
CA SER A 211 -8.66 -0.26 26.89
C SER A 211 -9.58 -1.49 26.81
N LEU A 212 -10.32 -1.65 25.72
CA LEU A 212 -11.29 -2.74 25.57
C LEU A 212 -10.59 -4.05 25.22
N THR A 213 -11.07 -5.19 25.73
CA THR A 213 -10.63 -6.49 25.20
C THR A 213 -11.50 -6.82 23.99
N SER A 214 -10.87 -7.24 22.89
CA SER A 214 -11.62 -7.60 21.69
C SER A 214 -12.37 -8.92 21.92
N PRO A 215 -13.62 -9.07 21.47
CA PRO A 215 -14.29 -10.37 21.44
C PRO A 215 -13.55 -11.40 20.57
N LEU A 216 -12.71 -10.92 19.64
CA LEU A 216 -11.88 -11.75 18.76
C LEU A 216 -10.56 -12.18 19.42
N THR A 217 -10.31 -11.81 20.69
CA THR A 217 -9.12 -12.26 21.40
C THR A 217 -9.16 -13.79 21.52
N PRO A 218 -8.14 -14.51 21.01
CA PRO A 218 -8.13 -15.96 20.98
C PRO A 218 -8.05 -16.53 22.40
N ILE A 219 -9.03 -17.36 22.76
CA ILE A 219 -8.99 -18.14 24.00
C ILE A 219 -8.06 -19.35 23.83
N ILE A 220 -8.04 -19.97 22.65
CA ILE A 220 -7.18 -21.13 22.36
C ILE A 220 -5.95 -20.67 21.58
N GLY A 221 -4.75 -21.12 22.00
CA GLY A 221 -3.50 -20.78 21.32
C GLY A 221 -3.09 -19.30 21.39
N GLY A 222 -3.77 -18.51 22.22
CA GLY A 222 -3.44 -17.11 22.48
C GLY A 222 -2.18 -17.02 23.35
N PRO A 223 -1.17 -16.20 22.98
CA PRO A 223 0.09 -16.12 23.72
C PRO A 223 -0.08 -15.58 25.16
N ASP A 224 -1.12 -14.78 25.39
CA ASP A 224 -1.38 -14.16 26.70
C ASP A 224 -2.36 -14.95 27.58
N PHE A 225 -2.91 -16.07 27.08
CA PHE A 225 -3.82 -16.92 27.84
C PHE A 225 -3.25 -18.34 27.96
N ILE A 226 -2.30 -18.48 28.89
CA ILE A 226 -1.57 -19.72 29.16
C ILE A 226 -2.49 -20.94 29.35
N PRO A 227 -3.63 -20.86 30.08
CA PRO A 227 -4.52 -22.01 30.25
C PRO A 227 -5.01 -22.58 28.91
N GLY A 228 -5.38 -21.74 27.94
CA GLY A 228 -5.83 -22.19 26.62
C GLY A 228 -4.73 -22.79 25.73
N CYS A 229 -3.46 -22.72 26.16
CA CYS A 229 -2.33 -23.37 25.51
C CYS A 229 -1.98 -24.73 26.15
N GLN A 230 -2.17 -24.84 27.48
CA GLN A 230 -1.72 -25.99 28.28
C GLN A 230 -2.84 -26.98 28.62
N ASP A 231 -4.04 -26.49 28.89
CA ASP A 231 -5.15 -27.31 29.34
C ASP A 231 -5.87 -27.92 28.13
N ARG A 232 -5.97 -29.26 28.14
CA ARG A 232 -6.64 -30.03 27.09
C ARG A 232 -8.15 -29.77 27.06
N GLY A 233 -8.76 -29.32 28.17
CA GLY A 233 -10.17 -28.98 28.23
C GLY A 233 -10.58 -27.82 27.32
N PHE A 234 -9.63 -27.00 26.86
CA PHE A 234 -9.88 -25.94 25.89
C PHE A 234 -9.74 -26.41 24.43
N ARG A 235 -9.24 -27.62 24.17
CA ARG A 235 -9.20 -28.21 22.82
C ARG A 235 -10.48 -29.03 22.61
N LEU A 236 -11.57 -28.35 22.27
CA LEU A 236 -12.81 -28.98 21.81
C LEU A 236 -12.67 -29.48 20.37
#